data_AF-A0A968MVT5-F1
#
_entry.id   AF-A0A968MVT5-F1
#
_cell.length_a   1.000
_cell.length_b   1.000
_cell.length_c   1.000
_cell.angle_alpha   90.00
_cell.angle_beta   90.00
_cell.angle_gamma   90.00
#
_symmetry.space_group_name_H-M   'P 1'
#
loop_
_entity.id
_entity.type
_entity.pdbx_description
1 polymer ?
#
loop_
_entity_poly.entity_id
_entity_poly.type
_entity_poly.pdbx_seq_one_letter_code
_entity_poly.pdbx_strand_id
1 'polypeptide(L)' 'MGKKGTPLTKQISETKEIILKYDQTYITFKYTALSYESPEKNQYAYMLEGFEKDWHYVGNERKATYSSLEDRKI' A
#
# COMPACT_ATOMS: atom_id res chain seq x y z
N MET A 1 14.64 1.17 -16.02
CA MET A 1 14.33 -0.28 -16.03
C MET A 1 14.39 -0.79 -14.58
N GLY A 2 13.38 -1.56 -14.14
CA GLY A 2 13.30 -2.09 -12.77
C GLY A 2 14.46 -3.04 -12.45
N LYS A 3 15.02 -2.95 -11.25
CA LYS A 3 16.16 -3.78 -10.80
C LYS A 3 15.72 -5.25 -10.67
N LYS A 4 16.59 -6.18 -11.09
CA LYS A 4 16.42 -7.62 -10.83
C LYS A 4 16.26 -7.85 -9.32
N GLY A 5 15.23 -8.58 -8.92
CA GLY A 5 14.88 -8.82 -7.52
C GLY A 5 13.85 -7.86 -6.92
N THR A 6 13.34 -6.90 -7.69
CA THR A 6 12.22 -6.03 -7.26
C THR A 6 10.88 -6.56 -7.80
N PRO A 7 9.77 -6.42 -7.04
CA PRO A 7 8.44 -6.82 -7.52
C PRO A 7 7.90 -5.88 -8.62
N LEU A 8 8.58 -4.76 -8.88
CA LEU A 8 8.26 -3.81 -9.93
C LEU A 8 9.02 -4.13 -11.22
N THR A 9 8.32 -4.72 -12.19
CA THR A 9 8.87 -5.03 -13.52
C THR A 9 8.78 -3.84 -14.49
N LYS A 10 7.93 -2.85 -14.19
CA LYS A 10 7.72 -1.61 -14.97
C LYS A 10 7.75 -0.39 -14.05
N GLN A 11 7.61 0.82 -14.61
CA GLN A 11 7.46 2.02 -13.79
C GLN A 11 6.19 1.93 -12.94
N ILE A 12 6.19 2.53 -11.74
CA ILE A 12 5.03 2.49 -10.83
C ILE A 12 3.76 3.08 -11.48
N SER A 13 3.93 4.11 -12.33
CA SER A 13 2.84 4.72 -13.12
C SER A 13 2.22 3.78 -14.14
N GLU A 14 2.95 2.75 -14.58
CA GLU A 14 2.50 1.76 -15.58
C GLU A 14 2.20 0.40 -14.95
N THR A 15 2.49 0.23 -13.66
CA THR A 15 2.30 -1.02 -12.94
C THR A 15 0.87 -1.07 -12.42
N LYS A 16 0.04 -1.91 -13.06
CA LYS A 16 -1.36 -2.12 -12.65
C LYS A 16 -1.51 -3.17 -11.55
N GLU A 17 -0.55 -4.08 -11.45
CA GLU A 17 -0.60 -5.23 -10.54
C GLU A 17 0.80 -5.55 -10.03
N ILE A 18 0.90 -5.88 -8.75
CA ILE A 18 2.12 -6.34 -8.10
C ILE A 18 1.81 -7.68 -7.44
N ILE A 19 2.44 -8.74 -7.95
CA ILE A 19 2.33 -10.07 -7.36
C ILE A 19 3.45 -10.24 -6.34
N LEU A 20 3.08 -10.44 -5.09
CA LEU A 20 4.00 -10.67 -3.99
C LEU A 20 4.10 -12.17 -3.70
N LYS A 21 5.32 -12.61 -3.36
CA LYS A 21 5.56 -13.99 -2.96
C LYS A 21 5.13 -14.21 -1.51
N TYR A 22 4.86 -15.47 -1.15
CA TYR A 22 4.37 -15.84 0.18
C TYR A 22 5.31 -15.45 1.33
N ASP A 23 6.61 -15.31 1.06
CA ASP A 23 7.67 -14.91 2.00
C ASP A 23 7.79 -13.38 2.16
N GLN A 24 7.00 -12.60 1.42
CA GLN A 24 6.99 -11.14 1.47
C GLN A 24 5.84 -10.63 2.35
N THR A 25 5.98 -10.86 3.65
CA THR A 25 4.88 -10.71 4.61
C THR A 25 4.82 -9.32 5.25
N TYR A 26 5.73 -8.44 4.82
CA TYR A 26 5.81 -7.05 5.24
C TYR A 26 5.77 -6.13 4.01
N ILE A 27 4.68 -5.37 3.86
CA ILE A 27 4.45 -4.47 2.74
C ILE A 27 4.11 -3.10 3.30
N THR A 28 4.75 -2.06 2.78
CA THR A 28 4.40 -0.69 3.12
C THR A 28 4.08 0.09 1.86
N PHE A 29 2.84 0.56 1.77
CA PHE A 29 2.41 1.50 0.76
C PHE A 29 2.68 2.92 1.25
N LYS A 30 3.39 3.71 0.46
CA LYS A 30 3.57 5.14 0.70
C LYS A 30 2.81 5.90 -0.36
N TYR A 31 1.99 6.85 0.05
CA TYR A 31 1.15 7.63 -0.85
C TYR A 31 1.22 9.11 -0.49
N THR A 32 1.00 9.97 -1.48
CA THR A 32 0.92 11.41 -1.26
C THR A 32 -0.18 11.97 -2.14
N ALA A 33 -1.06 12.78 -1.56
CA ALA A 33 -1.94 13.63 -2.36
C ALA A 33 -1.15 14.87 -2.79
N LEU A 34 -1.32 15.30 -4.04
CA LEU A 34 -0.80 16.58 -4.55
C LEU A 34 -1.62 17.78 -4.03
N SER A 35 -1.99 17.77 -2.75
CA SER A 35 -2.76 18.85 -2.14
C SER A 35 -1.80 19.85 -1.50
N TYR A 36 -1.60 20.99 -2.16
CA TYR A 36 -0.69 22.07 -1.74
C TYR A 36 -1.35 23.07 -0.77
N GLU A 37 -2.69 23.14 -0.74
CA GLU A 37 -3.40 24.20 -0.02
C GLU A 37 -3.53 23.95 1.49
N SER A 38 -3.63 22.70 1.93
CA SER A 38 -3.65 22.34 3.36
C SER A 38 -3.27 20.86 3.52
N PRO A 39 -1.99 20.50 3.35
CA PRO A 39 -1.54 19.13 3.40
C PRO A 39 -1.87 18.44 4.73
N GLU A 40 -1.97 19.17 5.85
CA GLU A 40 -2.39 18.63 7.16
C GLU A 40 -3.88 18.25 7.26
N LYS A 41 -4.72 18.78 6.37
CA LYS A 41 -6.16 18.46 6.34
C LYS A 41 -6.48 17.20 5.53
N ASN A 42 -5.51 16.68 4.78
CA ASN A 42 -5.71 15.45 4.03
C ASN A 42 -6.02 14.30 4.99
N GLN A 43 -7.10 13.59 4.72
CA GLN A 43 -7.49 12.38 5.42
C GLN A 43 -7.32 11.22 4.45
N TYR A 44 -6.64 10.18 4.89
CA TYR A 44 -6.36 8.99 4.13
C TYR A 44 -7.04 7.79 4.78
N ALA A 45 -7.57 6.93 3.93
CA ALA A 45 -8.08 5.64 4.34
C ALA A 45 -7.60 4.57 3.36
N TYR A 46 -7.39 3.37 3.88
CA TYR A 46 -7.03 2.21 3.07
C TYR A 46 -7.84 1.00 3.50
N MET A 47 -8.03 0.04 2.60
CA MET A 47 -8.69 -1.22 2.86
C MET A 47 -8.07 -2.29 1.96
N LEU A 48 -7.80 -3.47 2.51
CA LEU A 48 -7.42 -4.63 1.71
C LEU A 48 -8.67 -5.46 1.38
N GLU A 49 -9.18 -5.29 0.16
CA GLU A 49 -10.35 -6.02 -0.32
C GLU A 49 -10.13 -7.54 -0.23
N GLY A 50 -11.12 -8.25 0.32
CA GLY A 50 -11.04 -9.69 0.57
C GLY A 50 -10.35 -10.09 1.88
N PHE A 51 -9.74 -9.15 2.61
CA PHE A 51 -9.13 -9.38 3.92
C PHE A 51 -9.82 -8.56 5.02
N GLU A 52 -10.16 -7.31 4.72
CA GLU A 52 -10.84 -6.39 5.63
C GLU A 52 -12.28 -6.15 5.19
N LYS A 53 -13.16 -5.91 6.18
CA LYS A 53 -14.57 -5.56 5.95
C LYS A 53 -14.81 -4.05 6.00
N ASP A 54 -13.91 -3.31 6.63
CA ASP A 54 -14.04 -1.88 6.92
C ASP A 54 -12.78 -1.11 6.52
N TRP A 55 -12.96 0.18 6.24
CA TRP A 55 -11.87 1.09 5.91
C TRP A 55 -11.04 1.45 7.15
N HIS A 56 -9.71 1.40 7.01
CA HIS A 56 -8.77 1.93 7.99
C HIS A 56 -8.56 3.42 7.75
N TYR A 57 -9.18 4.26 8.57
CA TYR A 57 -8.98 5.72 8.57
C TYR A 57 -7.73 6.07 9.36
N VAL A 58 -6.71 6.64 8.69
CA VAL A 58 -5.40 6.93 9.29
C VAL A 58 -5.07 8.43 9.33
N GLY A 59 -6.08 9.27 9.11
CA GLY A 59 -5.92 10.72 9.17
C GLY A 59 -4.90 11.22 8.16
N ASN A 60 -3.89 11.97 8.61
CA ASN A 60 -2.85 12.50 7.72
C ASN A 60 -1.70 11.50 7.43
N GLU A 61 -1.78 10.27 7.95
CA GLU A 61 -0.71 9.30 7.75
C GLU A 61 -0.57 8.95 6.26
N ARG A 62 0.67 9.00 5.77
CA ARG A 62 1.01 8.76 4.35
C ARG A 62 1.62 7.39 4.10
N LYS A 63 1.54 6.52 5.10
CA LYS A 63 2.01 5.14 5.03
C LYS A 63 0.90 4.20 5.47
N ALA A 64 0.76 3.09 4.77
CA ALA A 64 -0.03 1.94 5.20
C ALA A 64 0.92 0.75 5.25
N THR A 65 1.11 0.17 6.43
CA THR A 65 1.99 -0.98 6.61
C THR A 65 1.13 -2.19 6.92
N TYR A 66 1.21 -3.20 6.06
CA TYR A 66 0.68 -4.53 6.32
C TYR A 66 1.84 -5.43 6.74
N SER A 67 1.73 -5.99 7.94
CA SER A 67 2.69 -6.92 8.51
C SER A 67 1.97 -8.20 8.90
N SER A 68 2.54 -9.35 8.55
CA SER A 68 1.98 -10.68 8.81
C SER A 68 0.71 -11.01 8.00
N LEU A 69 0.77 -10.84 6.66
CA LEU A 69 -0.27 -11.37 5.76
C LEU A 69 -0.33 -12.91 5.75
N GLU A 70 0.71 -13.57 6.24
CA GLU A 70 0.85 -15.03 6.32
C GLU A 70 -0.08 -15.71 7.34
N ASP A 71 -0.49 -15.01 8.40
CA ASP A 71 -1.07 -15.66 9.59
C ASP A 71 -2.56 -15.38 9.83
N ARG A 72 -3.21 -14.60 8.96
CA ARG A 72 -4.68 -14.46 8.97
C ARG A 72 -5.28 -15.36 7.90
N LYS A 73 -5.18 -16.68 8.13
CA LYS A 73 -6.11 -17.63 7.51
C LYS A 73 -7.51 -17.34 8.04
N ILE A 74 -8.40 -16.99 7.12
CA ILE A 74 -9.85 -17.11 7.27
C ILE A 74 -10.20 -18.60 7.27
#